data_AF-L1NBT9-F1
#
_entry.id   AF-L1NBT9-F1
#
_cell.length_a   1.000
_cell.length_b   1.000
_cell.length_c   1.000
_cell.angle_alpha   90.00
_cell.angle_beta   90.00
_cell.angle_gamma   90.00
#
_symmetry.space_group_name_H-M   'P 1'
#
loop_
_entity.id
_entity.type
_entity.pdbx_description
1 polymer ?
#
loop_
_entity_poly.entity_id
_entity_poly.type
_entity_poly.pdbx_seq_one_letter_code
_entity_poly.pdbx_strand_id
1 'polypeptide(L)'
;MKTKTILTSVAKILFVFATALIASTVFSSCSKNDDAPTPQQNEYPPLPEPKPKTVTINNAERPILAAFYEDKGNGKYRFNIYLSAERSEELRLELIATRHITGKPIDLTTKEQRVAGSELYWKIEYFDKNSKRIFGGWGNPDTSDTVFTTGLLILTETSKDHFDIVLKNARVTGKDGKEYTLTMQYSGYIRKL
;
A
#
# COMPACT_ATOMS: atom_id res chain seq x y z
N MET A 1 37.56 -9.26 -48.57
CA MET A 1 36.08 -9.31 -48.72
C MET A 1 35.44 -9.33 -47.34
N LYS A 2 34.64 -8.29 -47.06
CA LYS A 2 33.52 -8.14 -46.11
C LYS A 2 33.57 -8.83 -44.74
N THR A 3 33.98 -8.05 -43.74
CA THR A 3 33.61 -8.15 -42.32
C THR A 3 32.10 -7.96 -42.17
N LYS A 4 31.41 -8.84 -41.41
CA LYS A 4 30.00 -8.66 -41.04
C LYS A 4 29.90 -8.39 -39.53
N THR A 5 29.71 -7.12 -39.20
CA THR A 5 29.35 -6.65 -37.86
C THR A 5 27.83 -6.79 -37.70
N ILE A 6 27.38 -7.60 -36.75
CA ILE A 6 25.96 -7.68 -36.38
C ILE A 6 25.71 -6.66 -35.26
N LEU A 7 24.95 -5.61 -35.58
CA LEU A 7 24.44 -4.62 -34.64
C LEU A 7 23.15 -5.17 -34.02
N THR A 8 23.19 -5.58 -32.76
CA THR A 8 22.01 -5.94 -31.96
C THR A 8 21.37 -4.65 -31.44
N SER A 9 20.18 -4.34 -31.93
CA SER A 9 19.37 -3.20 -31.49
C SER A 9 18.82 -3.45 -30.08
N VAL A 10 19.27 -2.67 -29.10
CA VAL A 10 18.67 -2.61 -27.76
C VAL A 10 17.53 -1.61 -27.82
N ALA A 11 16.31 -2.10 -28.02
CA ALA A 11 15.11 -1.29 -27.87
C ALA A 11 14.94 -0.92 -26.39
N LYS A 12 15.26 0.32 -26.03
CA LYS A 12 14.87 0.92 -24.75
C LYS A 12 13.35 1.15 -24.80
N ILE A 13 12.59 0.28 -24.14
CA ILE A 13 11.17 0.49 -23.93
C ILE A 13 11.02 1.64 -22.93
N LEU A 14 10.67 2.84 -23.42
CA LEU A 14 10.19 3.91 -22.58
C LEU A 14 8.72 3.63 -22.22
N PHE A 15 8.45 3.36 -20.95
CA PHE A 15 7.10 3.50 -20.40
C PHE A 15 6.82 4.99 -20.18
N VAL A 16 6.07 5.60 -21.08
CA VAL A 16 5.52 6.95 -20.90
C VAL A 16 4.23 6.82 -20.10
N PHE A 17 4.26 7.17 -18.81
CA PHE A 17 3.03 7.38 -18.04
C PHE A 17 2.42 8.73 -18.47
N ALA A 18 1.40 8.67 -19.31
CA ALA A 18 0.61 9.84 -19.68
C ALA A 18 -0.10 10.36 -18.42
N THR A 19 0.33 11.52 -17.92
CA THR A 19 -0.35 12.18 -16.80
C THR A 19 -1.50 13.00 -17.38
N ALA A 20 -2.72 12.48 -17.31
CA ALA A 20 -3.92 13.24 -17.63
C ALA A 20 -4.20 14.21 -16.46
N LEU A 21 -3.99 15.51 -16.69
CA LEU A 21 -4.51 16.55 -15.80
C LEU A 21 -6.02 16.68 -16.08
N ILE A 22 -6.84 16.17 -15.17
CA ILE A 22 -8.29 16.33 -15.23
C ILE A 22 -8.62 17.75 -14.79
N ALA A 23 -9.00 18.60 -15.74
CA ALA A 23 -9.63 19.88 -15.45
C ALA A 23 -11.05 19.62 -14.91
N SER A 24 -11.33 20.11 -13.69
CA SER A 24 -12.63 19.94 -13.02
C SER A 24 -13.72 20.72 -13.75
N THR A 25 -14.50 20.03 -14.58
CA THR A 25 -15.78 20.51 -15.07
C THR A 25 -16.88 20.05 -14.12
N VAL A 26 -17.63 21.01 -13.57
CA VAL A 26 -18.77 20.72 -12.70
C VAL A 26 -19.93 20.25 -13.58
N PHE A 27 -20.22 18.97 -13.57
CA PHE A 27 -21.42 18.41 -14.20
C PHE A 27 -22.33 17.81 -13.14
N SER A 28 -23.48 18.46 -12.94
CA SER A 28 -24.66 17.84 -12.37
C SER A 28 -25.27 16.92 -13.44
N SER A 29 -25.25 15.60 -13.24
CA SER A 29 -26.18 14.68 -13.92
C SER A 29 -26.13 13.26 -13.36
N CYS A 30 -27.29 12.61 -13.37
CA CYS A 30 -27.61 11.34 -12.73
C CYS A 30 -27.00 10.08 -13.38
N SER A 31 -26.72 9.10 -12.51
CA SER A 31 -26.83 7.64 -12.68
C SER A 31 -26.06 6.93 -13.81
N LYS A 32 -25.08 6.12 -13.41
CA LYS A 32 -24.94 4.69 -13.79
C LYS A 32 -23.87 4.01 -12.93
N ASN A 33 -24.19 2.79 -12.49
CA ASN A 33 -23.38 1.95 -11.62
C ASN A 33 -22.16 1.40 -12.36
N ASP A 34 -20.97 1.73 -11.86
CA ASP A 34 -19.70 1.04 -12.16
C ASP A 34 -19.10 0.57 -10.82
N ASP A 35 -18.95 -0.74 -10.63
CA ASP A 35 -18.58 -1.42 -9.36
C ASP A 35 -17.09 -1.30 -8.95
N ALA A 36 -16.40 -0.23 -9.36
CA ALA A 36 -15.07 0.08 -8.84
C ALA A 36 -15.22 1.17 -7.77
N PRO A 37 -14.60 1.03 -6.57
CA PRO A 37 -14.59 2.12 -5.60
C PRO A 37 -13.87 3.32 -6.23
N THR A 38 -14.65 4.31 -6.67
CA THR A 38 -14.13 5.64 -6.97
C THR A 38 -13.62 6.21 -5.66
N PRO A 39 -12.41 6.81 -5.61
CA PRO A 39 -11.98 7.54 -4.42
C PRO A 39 -13.10 8.52 -4.07
N GLN A 40 -13.67 8.39 -2.87
CA GLN A 40 -14.60 9.39 -2.37
C GLN A 40 -13.93 10.75 -2.55
N GLN A 41 -14.62 11.67 -3.24
CA GLN A 41 -14.17 13.06 -3.40
C GLN A 41 -14.17 13.69 -2.00
N ASN A 42 -13.07 13.48 -1.30
CA ASN A 42 -12.90 13.86 0.08
C ASN A 42 -12.41 15.31 0.15
N GLU A 43 -12.84 16.01 1.20
CA GLU A 43 -12.46 17.34 1.66
C GLU A 43 -10.92 17.56 1.83
N TYR A 44 -10.13 16.51 1.63
CA TYR A 44 -8.69 16.48 1.82
C TYR A 44 -7.94 16.55 0.48
N PRO A 45 -6.91 17.40 0.34
CA PRO A 45 -6.10 17.46 -0.87
C PRO A 45 -5.38 16.12 -1.12
N PRO A 46 -5.15 15.70 -2.36
CA PRO A 46 -4.43 14.46 -2.64
C PRO A 46 -2.99 14.52 -2.09
N LEU A 47 -2.51 13.42 -1.51
CA LEU A 47 -1.08 13.26 -1.20
C LEU A 47 -0.26 13.01 -2.47
N PRO A 48 1.06 13.31 -2.47
CA PRO A 48 1.94 12.94 -3.58
C PRO A 48 1.89 11.45 -3.89
N GLU A 49 2.09 11.10 -5.15
CA GLU A 49 2.20 9.70 -5.55
C GLU A 49 3.34 9.01 -4.78
N PRO A 50 3.15 7.73 -4.39
CA PRO A 50 4.20 6.96 -3.73
C PRO A 50 5.49 6.90 -4.55
N LYS A 51 6.63 6.96 -3.85
CA LYS A 51 7.95 6.83 -4.47
C LYS A 51 8.45 5.37 -4.39
N PRO A 52 9.10 4.85 -5.45
CA PRO A 52 9.65 3.49 -5.41
C PRO A 52 10.57 3.24 -4.22
N LYS A 53 10.40 2.08 -3.58
CA LYS A 53 11.19 1.60 -2.43
C LYS A 53 11.26 2.59 -1.25
N THR A 54 10.18 3.35 -1.06
CA THR A 54 10.12 4.42 -0.06
C THR A 54 8.80 4.35 0.69
N VAL A 55 8.86 4.65 1.98
CA VAL A 55 7.72 5.00 2.81
C VAL A 55 7.80 6.50 3.11
N THR A 56 6.74 7.25 2.85
CA THR A 56 6.67 8.68 3.17
C THR A 56 5.64 8.86 4.28
N ILE A 57 6.06 9.41 5.43
CA ILE A 57 5.19 9.71 6.58
C ILE A 57 5.27 11.20 6.87
N ASN A 58 4.14 11.90 6.90
CA ASN A 58 4.08 13.35 7.13
C ASN A 58 5.05 14.14 6.24
N ASN A 59 5.07 13.80 4.95
CA ASN A 59 6.00 14.35 3.95
C ASN A 59 7.49 14.06 4.18
N ALA A 60 7.85 13.28 5.20
CA ALA A 60 9.22 12.82 5.41
C ALA A 60 9.44 11.45 4.77
N GLU A 61 10.38 11.40 3.82
CA GLU A 61 10.77 10.18 3.11
C GLU A 61 11.65 9.28 3.97
N ARG A 62 11.36 7.98 3.94
CA ARG A 62 12.07 6.93 4.66
C ARG A 62 12.37 5.81 3.67
N PRO A 63 13.65 5.53 3.33
CA PRO A 63 13.98 4.44 2.44
C PRO A 63 13.63 3.09 3.08
N ILE A 64 13.12 2.17 2.27
CA ILE A 64 12.89 0.79 2.71
C ILE A 64 14.24 0.06 2.69
N LEU A 65 14.72 -0.35 3.86
CA LEU A 65 16.02 -0.98 4.02
C LEU A 65 15.95 -2.51 3.96
N ALA A 66 14.83 -3.08 4.43
CA ALA A 66 14.56 -4.49 4.29
C ALA A 66 13.05 -4.76 4.32
N ALA A 67 12.64 -5.84 3.67
CA ALA A 67 11.27 -6.31 3.72
C ALA A 67 11.28 -7.82 3.99
N PHE A 68 10.46 -8.23 4.96
CA PHE A 68 10.28 -9.61 5.35
C PHE A 68 8.80 -9.96 5.40
N TYR A 69 8.49 -11.25 5.22
CA TYR A 69 7.15 -11.75 5.51
C TYR A 69 7.18 -13.02 6.35
N GLU A 70 6.22 -13.15 7.26
CA GLU A 70 5.88 -14.37 7.96
C GLU A 70 4.63 -14.98 7.31
N ASP A 71 4.72 -16.24 6.91
CA ASP A 71 3.57 -17.06 6.53
C ASP A 71 3.07 -17.80 7.78
N LYS A 72 1.94 -17.35 8.31
CA LYS A 72 1.33 -17.89 9.53
C LYS A 72 0.38 -19.06 9.24
N GLY A 73 0.40 -19.59 8.03
CA GLY A 73 -0.52 -20.62 7.58
C GLY A 73 -1.94 -20.09 7.32
N ASN A 74 -2.77 -20.92 6.66
CA ASN A 74 -4.15 -20.56 6.30
C ASN A 74 -4.25 -19.24 5.50
N GLY A 75 -3.24 -18.96 4.68
CA GLY A 75 -3.16 -17.73 3.90
C GLY A 75 -2.95 -16.46 4.73
N LYS A 76 -2.59 -16.57 6.01
CA LYS A 76 -2.30 -15.42 6.88
C LYS A 76 -0.86 -14.96 6.68
N TYR A 77 -0.67 -13.72 6.28
CA TYR A 77 0.64 -13.12 6.08
C TYR A 77 0.85 -11.95 7.04
N ARG A 78 2.06 -11.82 7.55
CA ARG A 78 2.55 -10.56 8.14
C ARG A 78 3.75 -10.07 7.35
N PHE A 79 3.66 -8.88 6.79
CA PHE A 79 4.78 -8.17 6.19
C PHE A 79 5.38 -7.20 7.20
N ASN A 80 6.70 -7.23 7.34
CA ASN A 80 7.48 -6.28 8.14
C ASN A 80 8.39 -5.49 7.18
N ILE A 81 8.10 -4.20 7.00
CA ILE A 81 8.82 -3.29 6.11
C ILE A 81 9.70 -2.38 6.98
N TYR A 82 10.98 -2.67 7.03
CA TYR A 82 11.94 -1.98 7.90
C TYR A 82 12.49 -0.70 7.27
N LEU A 83 12.46 0.37 8.06
CA LEU A 83 12.89 1.72 7.69
C LEU A 83 14.17 2.15 8.42
N SER A 84 14.72 1.26 9.25
CA SER A 84 15.96 1.43 10.02
C SER A 84 16.85 0.20 9.86
N ALA A 85 18.17 0.40 9.94
CA ALA A 85 19.13 -0.69 9.75
C ALA A 85 19.04 -1.72 10.88
N GLU A 86 18.73 -1.23 12.07
CA GLU A 86 18.53 -1.96 13.32
C GLU A 86 17.17 -2.69 13.36
N ARG A 87 16.32 -2.48 12.35
CA ARG A 87 14.98 -3.10 12.22
C ARG A 87 14.04 -2.77 13.39
N SER A 88 14.21 -1.62 14.03
CA SER A 88 13.35 -1.17 15.14
C SER A 88 12.17 -0.31 14.68
N GLU A 89 12.37 0.45 13.60
CA GLU A 89 11.35 1.24 12.90
C GLU A 89 10.78 0.47 11.71
N GLU A 90 9.46 0.28 11.66
CA GLU A 90 8.80 -0.54 10.65
C GLU A 90 7.36 -0.11 10.33
N LEU A 91 6.94 -0.43 9.10
CA LEU A 91 5.54 -0.56 8.74
C LEU A 91 5.17 -2.05 8.72
N ARG A 92 4.17 -2.44 9.51
CA ARG A 92 3.68 -3.81 9.62
C ARG A 92 2.32 -3.94 8.93
N LEU A 93 2.18 -4.92 8.06
CA LEU A 93 0.91 -5.26 7.40
C LEU A 93 0.52 -6.69 7.75
N GLU A 94 -0.67 -6.91 8.32
CA GLU A 94 -1.25 -8.24 8.51
C GLU A 94 -2.40 -8.44 7.52
N LEU A 95 -2.34 -9.51 6.72
CA LEU A 95 -3.19 -9.68 5.54
C LEU A 95 -3.59 -11.16 5.34
N ILE A 96 -4.66 -11.38 4.57
CA ILE A 96 -5.10 -12.70 4.10
C ILE A 96 -4.85 -12.79 2.60
N ALA A 97 -4.13 -13.80 2.13
CA ALA A 97 -3.72 -13.94 0.74
C ALA A 97 -4.90 -13.88 -0.23
N THR A 98 -5.95 -14.68 0.01
CA THR A 98 -7.12 -14.79 -0.86
C THR A 98 -7.97 -13.53 -0.92
N ARG A 99 -7.83 -12.61 0.04
CA ARG A 99 -8.67 -11.41 0.15
C ARG A 99 -7.89 -10.14 -0.20
N HIS A 100 -6.65 -10.05 0.27
CA HIS A 100 -5.87 -8.81 0.23
C HIS A 100 -4.68 -8.85 -0.73
N ILE A 101 -4.16 -10.04 -1.07
CA ILE A 101 -3.01 -10.20 -1.97
C ILE A 101 -3.53 -10.59 -3.36
N THR A 102 -4.39 -9.74 -3.93
CA THR A 102 -5.14 -10.03 -5.17
C THR A 102 -4.85 -9.05 -6.30
N GLY A 103 -4.07 -8.00 -6.04
CA GLY A 103 -3.86 -6.86 -6.94
C GLY A 103 -5.06 -5.93 -7.09
N LYS A 104 -6.19 -6.24 -6.44
CA LYS A 104 -7.34 -5.34 -6.39
C LYS A 104 -7.14 -4.27 -5.31
N PRO A 105 -7.59 -3.03 -5.54
CA PRO A 105 -7.57 -2.00 -4.51
C PRO A 105 -8.44 -2.39 -3.31
N ILE A 106 -7.91 -2.17 -2.11
CA ILE A 106 -8.60 -2.29 -0.84
C ILE A 106 -8.82 -0.88 -0.31
N ASP A 107 -10.08 -0.52 -0.09
CA ASP A 107 -10.45 0.73 0.56
C ASP A 107 -10.19 0.62 2.07
N LEU A 108 -9.27 1.43 2.57
CA LEU A 108 -8.88 1.43 3.98
C LEU A 108 -9.79 2.30 4.85
N THR A 109 -10.79 2.96 4.27
CA THR A 109 -11.74 3.83 4.96
C THR A 109 -12.94 3.12 5.55
N THR A 110 -13.09 1.83 5.23
CA THR A 110 -14.23 1.03 5.68
C THR A 110 -13.74 -0.21 6.40
N LYS A 111 -14.54 -0.66 7.37
CA LYS A 111 -14.36 -1.99 7.96
C LYS A 111 -14.72 -3.03 6.90
N GLU A 112 -14.03 -4.15 6.95
CA GLU A 112 -14.35 -5.27 6.08
C GLU A 112 -15.65 -5.94 6.54
N GLN A 113 -16.27 -6.67 5.61
CA GLN A 113 -17.43 -7.48 5.94
C GLN A 113 -17.06 -8.55 6.96
N ARG A 114 -17.94 -8.74 7.94
CA ARG A 114 -17.78 -9.77 8.96
C ARG A 114 -17.77 -11.14 8.29
N VAL A 115 -16.74 -11.91 8.56
CA VAL A 115 -16.61 -13.31 8.15
C VAL A 115 -16.71 -14.22 9.37
N ALA A 116 -17.28 -15.41 9.18
CA ALA A 116 -17.40 -16.40 10.24
C ALA A 116 -16.03 -16.98 10.62
N GLY A 117 -15.78 -17.20 11.90
CA GLY A 117 -14.55 -17.82 12.42
C GLY A 117 -13.45 -16.83 12.83
N SER A 118 -12.20 -17.32 12.89
CA SER A 118 -11.02 -16.58 13.36
C SER A 118 -10.18 -16.00 12.23
N GLU A 119 -10.83 -15.48 11.18
CA GLU A 119 -10.14 -14.86 10.06
C GLU A 119 -9.47 -13.55 10.50
N LEU A 120 -8.28 -13.28 9.97
CA LEU A 120 -7.66 -11.97 10.15
C LEU A 120 -8.31 -10.98 9.18
N TYR A 121 -8.36 -9.74 9.60
CA TYR A 121 -8.72 -8.59 8.78
C TYR A 121 -7.44 -7.81 8.44
N TRP A 122 -7.46 -6.99 7.40
CA TRP A 122 -6.29 -6.17 7.06
C TRP A 122 -5.93 -5.29 8.25
N LYS A 123 -4.65 -5.25 8.61
CA LYS A 123 -4.13 -4.37 9.67
C LYS A 123 -2.86 -3.72 9.19
N ILE A 124 -2.74 -2.41 9.37
CA ILE A 124 -1.55 -1.64 8.99
C ILE A 124 -1.14 -0.81 10.19
N GLU A 125 0.10 -0.98 10.67
CA GLU A 125 0.62 -0.29 11.85
C GLU A 125 2.03 0.25 11.57
N TYR A 126 2.31 1.46 12.05
CA TYR A 126 3.66 2.02 12.03
C TYR A 126 4.24 2.07 13.44
N PHE A 127 5.48 1.58 13.56
CA PHE A 127 6.28 1.60 14.78
C PHE A 127 7.50 2.48 14.57
N ASP A 128 7.77 3.37 15.53
CA ASP A 128 8.96 4.23 15.49
C ASP A 128 10.25 3.46 15.84
N LYS A 129 11.39 4.16 15.84
CA LYS A 129 12.71 3.59 16.18
C LYS A 129 12.80 3.00 17.58
N ASN A 130 11.87 3.32 18.48
CA ASN A 130 11.78 2.76 19.82
C ASN A 130 10.79 1.58 19.88
N SER A 131 10.37 1.08 18.72
CA SER A 131 9.35 0.04 18.56
C SER A 131 8.01 0.40 19.22
N LYS A 132 7.72 1.70 19.34
CA LYS A 132 6.45 2.20 19.84
C LYS A 132 5.47 2.37 18.67
N ARG A 133 4.29 1.78 18.79
CA ARG A 133 3.20 2.02 17.82
C ARG A 133 2.79 3.48 17.85
N ILE A 134 2.93 4.19 16.73
CA ILE A 134 2.54 5.60 16.60
C ILE A 134 1.12 5.73 16.06
N PHE A 135 0.80 4.99 15.01
CA PHE A 135 -0.52 4.97 14.40
C PHE A 135 -0.79 3.60 13.77
N GLY A 136 -2.05 3.37 13.41
CA GLY A 136 -2.45 2.20 12.64
C GLY A 136 -3.95 2.18 12.37
N GLY A 137 -4.35 1.35 11.41
CA GLY A 137 -5.74 1.09 11.09
C GLY A 137 -6.03 -0.40 11.01
N TRP A 138 -7.27 -0.78 11.31
CA TRP A 138 -7.71 -2.17 11.26
C TRP A 138 -9.07 -2.31 10.58
N GLY A 139 -9.17 -3.21 9.60
CA GLY A 139 -10.40 -3.58 8.92
C GLY A 139 -11.37 -4.44 9.73
N ASN A 140 -11.06 -4.81 10.97
CA ASN A 140 -11.92 -5.69 11.77
C ASN A 140 -13.21 -4.98 12.22
N PRO A 141 -14.41 -5.42 11.76
CA PRO A 141 -15.70 -4.82 12.13
C PRO A 141 -16.07 -5.01 13.60
N ASP A 142 -15.39 -5.91 14.31
CA ASP A 142 -15.71 -6.27 15.69
C ASP A 142 -14.92 -5.45 16.72
N THR A 143 -14.21 -4.42 16.25
CA THR A 143 -13.28 -3.63 17.06
C THR A 143 -13.60 -2.15 16.94
N SER A 144 -13.39 -1.41 18.02
CA SER A 144 -13.47 0.05 18.03
C SER A 144 -12.20 0.72 17.49
N ASP A 145 -11.18 -0.05 17.10
CA ASP A 145 -9.97 0.48 16.49
C ASP A 145 -10.32 1.25 15.21
N THR A 146 -9.63 2.35 14.96
CA THR A 146 -9.91 3.23 13.82
C THR A 146 -9.55 2.57 12.50
N VAL A 147 -10.27 2.96 11.45
CA VAL A 147 -9.86 2.79 10.05
C VAL A 147 -9.02 4.00 9.61
N PHE A 148 -8.54 4.01 8.38
CA PHE A 148 -7.93 5.19 7.81
C PHE A 148 -9.02 6.20 7.41
N THR A 149 -8.76 7.51 7.53
CA THR A 149 -9.68 8.55 7.03
C THR A 149 -9.70 8.57 5.51
N THR A 150 -8.56 8.33 4.88
CA THR A 150 -8.41 8.13 3.43
C THR A 150 -7.38 7.02 3.23
N GLY A 151 -7.44 6.27 2.12
CA GLY A 151 -6.34 5.40 1.75
C GLY A 151 -6.75 4.21 0.89
N LEU A 152 -5.85 3.82 0.00
CA LEU A 152 -5.98 2.63 -0.83
C LEU A 152 -4.74 1.76 -0.70
N LEU A 153 -4.93 0.48 -0.40
CA LEU A 153 -3.88 -0.54 -0.43
C LEU A 153 -4.07 -1.41 -1.68
N ILE A 154 -3.00 -1.59 -2.45
CA ILE A 154 -2.94 -2.55 -3.56
C ILE A 154 -1.75 -3.46 -3.26
N LEU A 155 -1.98 -4.78 -3.24
CA LEU A 155 -0.92 -5.75 -3.02
C LEU A 155 -1.08 -6.95 -3.95
N THR A 156 -0.01 -7.29 -4.66
CA THR A 156 0.04 -8.43 -5.59
C THR A 156 1.29 -9.27 -5.33
N GLU A 157 1.15 -10.58 -5.32
CA GLU A 157 2.29 -11.49 -5.52
C GLU A 157 2.48 -11.70 -7.02
N THR A 158 3.57 -11.17 -7.55
CA THR A 158 3.87 -11.19 -9.00
C THR A 158 4.61 -12.46 -9.44
N SER A 159 5.38 -13.03 -8.51
CA SER A 159 5.98 -14.35 -8.59
C SER A 159 6.35 -14.79 -7.18
N LYS A 160 6.79 -16.04 -7.01
CA LYS A 160 7.16 -16.58 -5.69
C LYS A 160 8.10 -15.61 -4.95
N ASP A 161 7.68 -15.19 -3.76
CA ASP A 161 8.41 -14.27 -2.88
C ASP A 161 8.61 -12.85 -3.44
N HIS A 162 8.06 -12.53 -4.62
CA HIS A 162 8.15 -11.21 -5.25
C HIS A 162 6.81 -10.48 -5.19
N PHE A 163 6.77 -9.37 -4.47
CA PHE A 163 5.55 -8.64 -4.18
C PHE A 163 5.63 -7.21 -4.68
N ASP A 164 4.49 -6.74 -5.18
CA ASP A 164 4.21 -5.33 -5.41
C ASP A 164 3.24 -4.84 -4.34
N ILE A 165 3.64 -3.80 -3.61
CA ILE A 165 2.84 -3.19 -2.54
C ILE A 165 2.77 -1.69 -2.78
N VAL A 166 1.56 -1.16 -2.87
CA VAL A 166 1.31 0.27 -3.05
C VAL A 166 0.28 0.73 -2.02
N LEU A 167 0.64 1.74 -1.25
CA LEU A 167 -0.26 2.42 -0.33
C LEU A 167 -0.38 3.88 -0.77
N LYS A 168 -1.60 4.27 -1.17
CA LYS A 168 -1.87 5.60 -1.73
C LYS A 168 -2.75 6.42 -0.80
N ASN A 169 -2.44 7.71 -0.72
CA ASN A 169 -3.28 8.73 -0.09
C ASN A 169 -3.77 8.34 1.31
N ALA A 170 -2.94 7.69 2.13
CA ALA A 170 -3.38 7.18 3.42
C ALA A 170 -3.33 8.27 4.50
N ARG A 171 -4.42 8.45 5.25
CA ARG A 171 -4.51 9.33 6.42
C ARG A 171 -5.09 8.57 7.59
N VAL A 172 -4.57 8.78 8.78
CA VAL A 172 -5.06 8.10 9.98
C VAL A 172 -4.76 8.92 11.23
N THR A 173 -5.64 8.86 12.21
CA THR A 173 -5.40 9.45 13.52
C THR A 173 -4.46 8.56 14.33
N GLY A 174 -3.33 9.11 14.77
CA GLY A 174 -2.37 8.43 15.61
C GLY A 174 -2.82 8.32 17.06
N LYS A 175 -2.03 7.60 17.86
CA LYS A 175 -2.31 7.41 19.30
C LYS A 175 -2.23 8.70 20.11
N ASP A 176 -1.59 9.73 19.57
CA ASP A 176 -1.49 11.08 20.14
C ASP A 176 -2.66 12.00 19.71
N GLY A 177 -3.65 11.47 18.99
CA GLY A 177 -4.80 12.23 18.50
C GLY A 177 -4.51 13.09 17.27
N LYS A 178 -3.29 13.06 16.72
CA LYS A 178 -2.91 13.84 15.52
C LYS A 178 -3.14 13.04 14.25
N GLU A 179 -3.38 13.74 13.14
CA GLU A 179 -3.39 13.13 11.82
C GLU A 179 -1.96 12.76 11.38
N TYR A 180 -1.83 11.58 10.79
CA TYR A 180 -0.63 11.13 10.08
C TYR A 180 -0.98 10.84 8.63
N THR A 181 -0.10 11.27 7.73
CA THR A 181 -0.17 10.94 6.30
C THR A 181 0.84 9.85 5.97
N LEU A 182 0.47 8.96 5.06
CA LEU A 182 1.30 7.81 4.68
C LEU A 182 1.15 7.50 3.18
N THR A 183 2.27 7.36 2.49
CA THR A 183 2.35 6.72 1.17
C THR A 183 3.50 5.73 1.13
N MET A 184 3.37 4.68 0.33
CA MET A 184 4.42 3.67 0.16
C MET A 184 4.35 3.03 -1.21
N GLN A 185 5.52 2.76 -1.79
CA GLN A 185 5.63 1.83 -2.90
C GLN A 185 6.82 0.90 -2.71
N TYR A 186 6.58 -0.38 -2.89
CA TYR A 186 7.58 -1.43 -2.91
C TYR A 186 7.31 -2.38 -4.08
N SER A 187 8.36 -2.77 -4.78
CA SER A 187 8.34 -3.83 -5.79
C SER A 187 9.66 -4.57 -5.68
N GLY A 188 9.60 -5.88 -5.40
CA GLY A 188 10.80 -6.68 -5.20
C GLY A 188 10.58 -7.97 -4.43
N TYR A 189 11.68 -8.68 -4.23
CA TYR A 189 11.72 -9.87 -3.39
C TYR A 189 11.62 -9.51 -1.91
N ILE A 190 10.64 -10.09 -1.23
CA ILE A 190 10.46 -10.03 0.22
C ILE A 190 10.91 -11.36 0.80
N ARG A 191 11.83 -11.32 1.76
CA ARG A 191 12.40 -12.54 2.35
C ARG A 191 11.39 -13.16 3.31
N LYS A 192 11.14 -14.46 3.18
CA LYS A 192 10.43 -15.22 4.20
C LYS A 192 11.27 -15.26 5.49
N LEU A 193 10.64 -15.05 6.65
CA LEU A 193 11.23 -15.25 7.99
C LEU A 193 11.21 -16.71 8.40
#